data_AF-A0A836X1Q0-F1
#
_entry.id   AF-A0A836X1Q0-F1
#
_cell.length_a   1.000
_cell.length_b   1.000
_cell.length_c   1.000
_cell.angle_alpha   90.00
_cell.angle_beta   90.00
_cell.angle_gamma   90.00
#
_symmetry.space_group_name_H-M   'P 1'
#
loop_
_entity.id
_entity.type
_entity.pdbx_description
1 polymer ?
#
loop_
_entity_poly.entity_id
_entity_poly.type
_entity_poly.pdbx_seq_one_letter_code
_entity_poly.pdbx_strand_id
1 'polypeptide(L)'
;MPGAVKRVLITGGTGMIGRRLTAALVADKIEVCRVQVKATARVTVRANIDRLVGGAGEETIIARIGEGVVTTIGSAETHKKVLENPDSISQTVLGKGLDAGTAFEILSVDIADVDVGENIGAKLQIDQAEADLQVARAKAEERRAMAQASEQEMKALTEEMTARVKEAEADVPRAIAESFRSGNLGIMDYYRMRNIQSDTDMRSSISESGGSDDDEPISV
;
A
#
# COMPACT_ATOMS: atom_id res chain seq x y z
N MET A 1 4.41 9.37 13.23
CA MET A 1 4.83 8.14 13.94
C MET A 1 3.57 7.50 14.51
N PRO A 2 3.18 6.28 14.09
CA PRO A 2 1.99 5.65 14.65
C PRO A 2 2.31 5.34 16.12
N GLY A 3 1.59 5.99 17.03
CA GLY A 3 1.80 5.86 18.46
C GLY A 3 1.42 4.47 18.95
N ALA A 4 2.22 3.94 19.88
CA ALA A 4 1.88 2.75 20.64
C ALA A 4 0.43 2.84 21.16
N VAL A 5 -0.41 1.90 20.71
CA VAL A 5 -1.78 1.80 21.21
C VAL A 5 -1.73 1.21 22.61
N LYS A 6 -1.90 2.07 23.61
CA LYS A 6 -2.00 1.68 25.03
C LYS A 6 -3.45 1.28 25.30
N ARG A 7 -3.71 0.00 25.58
CA ARG A 7 -5.07 -0.47 25.90
C ARG A 7 -5.06 -1.24 27.22
N VAL A 8 -5.40 -0.57 28.31
CA VAL A 8 -5.58 -1.20 29.61
C VAL A 8 -6.96 -1.86 29.63
N LEU A 9 -7.02 -3.19 29.82
CA LEU A 9 -8.27 -3.95 29.89
C LEU A 9 -8.48 -4.42 31.33
N ILE A 10 -9.37 -3.75 32.05
CA ILE A 10 -9.71 -4.14 33.42
C ILE A 10 -10.74 -5.27 33.32
N THR A 11 -10.36 -6.47 33.74
CA THR A 11 -11.27 -7.64 33.76
C THR A 11 -11.44 -8.13 35.19
N GLY A 12 -12.60 -7.89 35.80
CA GLY A 12 -12.85 -8.35 37.17
C GLY A 12 -14.31 -8.28 37.61
N GLY A 13 -14.74 -9.31 38.35
CA GLY A 13 -16.03 -9.44 39.00
C GLY A 13 -16.21 -8.53 40.23
N THR A 14 -17.40 -8.63 40.82
CA THR A 14 -17.90 -7.84 41.96
C THR A 14 -17.15 -8.18 43.26
N GLY A 15 -16.21 -7.33 43.68
CA GLY A 15 -15.52 -7.44 44.99
C GLY A 15 -14.15 -6.74 45.04
N MET A 16 -13.82 -6.15 46.20
CA MET A 16 -12.64 -5.28 46.44
C MET A 16 -11.31 -5.99 46.75
N ILE A 17 -11.31 -7.32 46.94
CA ILE A 17 -10.09 -8.08 47.30
C ILE A 17 -9.70 -8.97 46.13
N GLY A 18 -8.54 -8.69 45.51
CA GLY A 18 -7.94 -9.57 44.50
C GLY A 18 -8.42 -9.37 43.06
N ARG A 19 -8.79 -8.14 42.66
CA ARG A 19 -9.06 -7.84 41.24
C ARG A 19 -7.80 -8.06 40.40
N ARG A 20 -7.97 -8.79 39.29
CA ARG A 20 -6.94 -8.95 38.26
C ARG A 20 -7.02 -7.76 37.30
N LEU A 21 -5.92 -7.04 37.17
CA LEU A 21 -5.75 -6.01 36.16
C LEU A 21 -5.03 -6.63 34.98
N THR A 22 -5.64 -6.61 33.80
CA THR A 22 -5.03 -7.13 32.58
C THR A 22 -4.57 -5.94 31.74
N ALA A 23 -3.32 -5.51 31.91
CA ALA A 23 -2.75 -4.44 31.10
C ALA A 23 -2.22 -5.05 29.78
N ALA A 24 -2.91 -4.81 28.66
CA ALA A 24 -2.38 -5.18 27.35
C ALA A 24 -1.58 -4.01 26.78
N LEU A 25 -0.29 -4.24 26.54
CA LEU A 25 0.65 -3.22 26.12
C LEU A 25 1.25 -3.52 24.76
N VAL A 26 1.22 -2.53 23.90
CA VAL A 26 2.16 -2.46 22.78
C VAL A 26 3.27 -1.54 23.24
N ALA A 27 4.42 -2.09 23.62
CA ALA A 27 5.57 -1.31 24.01
C ALA A 27 6.36 -0.91 22.76
N ASP A 28 6.44 0.39 22.48
CA ASP A 28 7.34 0.94 21.47
C ASP A 28 8.49 1.67 22.14
N LYS A 29 9.70 1.12 21.99
CA LYS A 29 10.92 1.92 21.92
C LYS A 29 11.81 1.35 20.82
N ILE A 30 11.82 2.10 19.71
CA ILE A 30 12.83 2.30 18.65
C ILE A 30 13.71 1.08 18.25
N GLU A 31 13.55 0.73 16.97
CA GLU A 31 14.47 0.07 16.02
C GLU A 31 14.64 -1.45 15.94
N VAL A 32 14.40 -2.28 16.97
CA VAL A 32 14.75 -3.72 16.80
C VAL A 32 13.59 -4.70 16.87
N CYS A 33 12.52 -4.45 17.65
CA CYS A 33 11.42 -5.40 17.81
C CYS A 33 10.09 -4.72 18.23
N ARG A 34 9.12 -4.60 17.31
CA ARG A 34 7.74 -4.21 17.66
C ARG A 34 6.95 -5.45 18.08
N VAL A 35 6.92 -5.73 19.37
CA VAL A 35 6.24 -6.91 19.91
C VAL A 35 5.23 -6.48 20.98
N GLN A 36 4.06 -7.10 20.97
CA GLN A 36 3.06 -6.90 22.01
C GLN A 36 3.52 -7.59 23.31
N VAL A 37 3.35 -6.91 24.44
CA VAL A 37 3.58 -7.49 25.78
C VAL A 37 2.29 -7.37 26.58
N LYS A 38 1.77 -8.46 27.10
CA LYS A 38 0.57 -8.46 27.97
C LYS A 38 1.03 -8.71 29.38
N ALA A 39 0.74 -7.79 30.29
CA ALA A 39 1.09 -7.92 31.69
C ALA A 39 -0.17 -7.95 32.55
N THR A 40 -0.30 -8.95 33.41
CA THR A 40 -1.38 -9.04 34.38
C THR A 40 -0.85 -8.64 35.75
N ALA A 41 -1.45 -7.64 36.38
CA ALA A 41 -1.10 -7.18 37.72
C ALA A 41 -2.23 -7.45 38.72
N ARG A 42 -1.89 -7.75 39.96
CA ARG A 42 -2.79 -7.80 41.11
C ARG A 42 -2.46 -6.62 42.00
N VAL A 43 -3.49 -5.95 42.50
CA VAL A 43 -3.32 -4.79 43.38
C VAL A 43 -4.02 -5.08 44.69
N THR A 44 -3.29 -4.85 45.78
CA THR A 44 -3.82 -4.89 47.13
C THR A 44 -3.95 -3.46 47.63
N VAL A 45 -5.18 -3.02 47.92
CA VAL A 45 -5.47 -1.69 48.45
C VAL A 45 -6.10 -1.76 49.83
N ARG A 46 -5.88 -0.73 50.63
CA ARG A 46 -6.55 -0.50 51.91
C ARG A 46 -7.37 0.79 51.82
N ALA A 47 -8.60 0.78 52.32
CA ALA A 47 -9.40 2.00 52.40
C ALA A 47 -8.82 2.94 53.46
N ASN A 48 -8.69 4.22 53.12
CA ASN A 48 -8.31 5.27 54.05
C ASN A 48 -9.57 6.01 54.50
N ILE A 49 -9.91 5.86 55.78
CA ILE A 49 -11.17 6.39 56.35
C ILE A 49 -11.19 7.92 56.32
N ASP A 50 -10.05 8.58 56.47
CA ASP A 50 -9.94 10.05 56.52
C ASP A 50 -10.28 10.72 55.19
N ARG A 51 -10.15 9.99 54.08
CA ARG A 51 -10.36 10.48 52.70
C ARG A 51 -11.48 9.74 51.97
N LEU A 52 -12.29 8.99 52.71
CA LEU A 52 -13.35 8.16 52.16
C LEU A 52 -14.47 8.98 51.48
N VAL A 53 -14.67 10.23 51.93
CA VAL A 53 -15.63 11.18 51.34
C VAL A 53 -14.85 12.28 50.60
N GLY A 54 -15.03 12.36 49.28
CA GLY A 54 -14.39 13.36 48.42
C GLY A 54 -13.06 12.94 47.78
N GLY A 55 -12.48 11.81 48.18
CA GLY A 55 -11.31 11.22 47.53
C GLY A 55 -11.66 10.54 46.19
N ALA A 56 -10.65 10.41 45.31
CA ALA A 56 -10.81 9.64 44.07
C ALA A 56 -11.05 8.15 44.36
N GLY A 57 -12.00 7.56 43.64
CA GLY A 57 -12.48 6.19 43.82
C GLY A 57 -11.54 5.11 43.26
N GLU A 58 -11.94 3.85 43.43
CA GLU A 58 -11.16 2.66 43.06
C GLU A 58 -10.76 2.66 41.57
N GLU A 59 -11.67 3.03 40.68
CA GLU A 59 -11.43 3.07 39.22
C GLU A 59 -10.27 3.99 38.84
N THR A 60 -10.12 5.10 39.57
CA THR A 60 -9.03 6.06 39.33
C THR A 60 -7.68 5.49 39.73
N ILE A 61 -7.62 4.77 40.85
CA ILE A 61 -6.39 4.09 41.29
C ILE A 61 -5.97 3.03 40.28
N ILE A 62 -6.94 2.23 39.83
CA ILE A 62 -6.70 1.19 38.83
C ILE A 62 -6.16 1.80 37.53
N ALA A 63 -6.75 2.91 37.06
CA ALA A 63 -6.29 3.59 35.85
C ALA A 63 -4.87 4.15 36.00
N ARG A 64 -4.56 4.77 37.15
CA ARG A 64 -3.22 5.32 37.45
C ARG A 64 -2.16 4.22 37.55
N ILE A 65 -2.45 3.11 38.23
CA ILE A 65 -1.55 1.95 38.27
C ILE A 65 -1.38 1.35 36.87
N GLY A 66 -2.48 1.23 36.11
CA GLY A 66 -2.44 0.80 34.73
C GLY A 66 -1.48 1.65 33.90
N GLU A 67 -1.62 2.98 33.93
CA GLU A 67 -0.73 3.91 33.23
C GLU A 67 0.73 3.81 33.72
N GLY A 68 0.93 3.66 35.03
CA GLY A 68 2.23 3.50 35.65
C GLY A 68 2.97 2.26 35.14
N VAL A 69 2.28 1.11 35.13
CA VAL A 69 2.79 -0.17 34.61
C VAL A 69 3.09 -0.05 33.12
N VAL A 70 2.14 0.51 32.36
CA VAL A 70 2.26 0.77 30.91
C VAL A 70 3.48 1.58 30.55
N THR A 71 3.70 2.68 31.27
CA THR A 71 4.81 3.59 31.01
C THR A 71 6.15 2.95 31.36
N THR A 72 6.18 2.16 32.44
CA THR A 72 7.41 1.48 32.90
C THR A 72 7.83 0.38 31.91
N ILE A 73 6.89 -0.45 31.46
CA ILE A 73 7.14 -1.46 30.41
C ILE A 73 7.52 -0.79 29.09
N GLY A 74 6.82 0.29 28.70
CA GLY A 74 7.13 1.04 27.48
C GLY A 74 8.47 1.76 27.50
N SER A 75 9.00 2.11 28.68
CA SER A 75 10.31 2.74 28.82
C SER A 75 11.48 1.77 28.75
N ALA A 76 11.22 0.46 28.92
CA ALA A 76 12.24 -0.57 28.89
C ALA A 76 12.85 -0.70 27.48
N GLU A 77 14.17 -0.91 27.42
CA GLU A 77 14.90 -0.99 26.15
C GLU A 77 14.58 -2.28 25.37
N THR A 78 14.27 -3.37 26.07
CA THR A 78 13.94 -4.65 25.44
C THR A 78 12.83 -5.35 26.22
N HIS A 79 11.98 -6.09 25.51
CA HIS A 79 10.96 -6.94 26.14
C HIS A 79 11.60 -8.05 27.03
N LYS A 80 12.84 -8.46 26.73
CA LYS A 80 13.59 -9.43 27.55
C LYS A 80 13.86 -8.91 28.97
N LYS A 81 14.25 -7.64 29.12
CA LYS A 81 14.47 -7.03 30.45
C LYS A 81 13.20 -7.07 31.32
N VAL A 82 12.03 -6.93 30.70
CA VAL A 82 10.72 -7.00 31.38
C VAL A 82 10.43 -8.43 31.85
N LEU A 83 10.79 -9.44 31.06
CA LEU A 83 10.62 -10.85 31.40
C LEU A 83 11.64 -11.35 32.45
N GLU A 84 12.86 -10.82 32.44
CA GLU A 84 13.93 -11.23 33.36
C GLU A 84 13.66 -10.78 34.79
N ASN A 85 13.01 -9.63 34.99
CA ASN A 85 12.71 -9.09 36.32
C ASN A 85 11.39 -8.31 36.34
N PRO A 86 10.22 -8.99 36.42
CA PRO A 86 8.92 -8.31 36.47
C PRO A 86 8.74 -7.48 37.75
N ASP A 87 9.37 -7.86 38.86
CA ASP A 87 9.27 -7.13 40.14
C ASP A 87 9.88 -5.73 40.09
N SER A 88 10.79 -5.47 39.15
CA SER A 88 11.33 -4.12 38.94
C SER A 88 10.25 -3.10 38.54
N ILE A 89 9.20 -3.56 37.87
CA ILE A 89 8.09 -2.73 37.41
C ILE A 89 7.22 -2.33 38.59
N SER A 90 6.89 -3.26 39.50
CA SER A 90 6.08 -2.95 40.68
C SER A 90 6.76 -1.93 41.59
N GLN A 91 8.06 -2.08 41.85
CA GLN A 91 8.83 -1.12 42.65
C GLN A 91 8.83 0.28 42.02
N THR A 92 9.04 0.36 40.71
CA THR A 92 9.05 1.64 39.97
C THR A 92 7.66 2.29 39.96
N VAL A 93 6.59 1.51 39.93
CA VAL A 93 5.20 1.99 39.95
C VAL A 93 4.79 2.46 41.34
N LEU A 94 5.17 1.74 42.40
CA LEU A 94 4.94 2.16 43.79
C LEU A 94 5.70 3.45 44.13
N GLY A 95 6.92 3.61 43.62
CA GLY A 95 7.73 4.83 43.83
C GLY A 95 7.15 6.12 43.23
N LYS A 96 6.12 6.03 42.37
CA LYS A 96 5.49 7.20 41.71
C LYS A 96 4.37 7.86 42.55
N GLY A 97 4.00 7.30 43.71
CA GLY A 97 3.01 7.93 44.60
C GLY A 97 1.60 8.02 43.99
N LEU A 98 1.10 6.90 43.47
CA LEU A 98 -0.16 6.84 42.70
C LEU A 98 -1.43 6.98 43.56
N ASP A 99 -1.27 6.87 44.87
CA ASP A 99 -2.26 6.99 45.94
C ASP A 99 -2.48 8.43 46.44
N ALA A 100 -1.80 9.41 45.84
CA ALA A 100 -2.01 10.81 46.16
C ALA A 100 -3.44 11.27 45.83
N GLY A 101 -4.16 11.73 46.86
CA GLY A 101 -5.52 12.28 46.74
C GLY A 101 -6.63 11.23 46.53
N THR A 102 -6.37 9.96 46.83
CA THR A 102 -7.35 8.88 46.68
C THR A 102 -7.92 8.43 48.03
N ALA A 103 -9.09 7.81 48.00
CA ALA A 103 -9.74 7.21 49.17
C ALA A 103 -9.10 5.87 49.61
N PHE A 104 -8.11 5.38 48.86
CA PHE A 104 -7.39 4.15 49.18
C PHE A 104 -5.88 4.35 49.13
N GLU A 105 -5.20 3.54 49.92
CA GLU A 105 -3.75 3.41 50.01
C GLU A 105 -3.32 2.10 49.33
N ILE A 106 -2.25 2.14 48.53
CA ILE A 106 -1.75 0.97 47.81
C ILE A 106 -0.78 0.23 48.73
N LEU A 107 -1.10 -1.02 49.06
CA LEU A 107 -0.23 -1.88 49.86
C LEU A 107 0.78 -2.62 48.98
N SER A 108 0.30 -3.26 47.91
CA SER A 108 1.15 -3.99 46.97
C SER A 108 0.60 -3.90 45.55
N VAL A 109 1.52 -3.94 44.59
CA VAL A 109 1.24 -4.17 43.18
C VAL A 109 2.12 -5.34 42.77
N ASP A 110 1.51 -6.48 42.50
CA ASP A 110 2.22 -7.71 42.18
C ASP A 110 1.96 -8.07 40.71
N ILE A 111 2.99 -8.33 39.91
CA ILE A 111 2.80 -8.77 38.53
C ILE A 111 2.62 -10.29 38.53
N ALA A 112 1.43 -10.73 38.13
CA ALA A 112 1.06 -12.13 38.13
C ALA A 112 1.55 -12.87 36.88
N ASP A 113 1.64 -12.18 35.74
CA ASP A 113 2.01 -12.79 34.47
C ASP A 113 2.49 -11.75 33.45
N VAL A 114 3.44 -12.11 32.60
CA VAL A 114 3.95 -11.27 31.50
C VAL A 114 4.16 -12.14 30.26
N ASP A 115 3.30 -11.95 29.27
CA ASP A 115 3.33 -12.68 28.01
C ASP A 115 3.81 -11.81 26.86
N VAL A 116 4.52 -12.46 25.93
CA VAL A 116 4.84 -11.89 24.62
C VAL A 116 3.74 -12.30 23.64
N GLY A 117 3.03 -11.31 23.11
CA GLY A 117 1.94 -11.49 22.15
C GLY A 117 2.41 -11.42 20.70
N GLU A 118 1.62 -10.78 19.85
CA GLU A 118 1.90 -10.70 18.41
C GLU A 118 3.12 -9.83 18.09
N ASN A 119 3.89 -10.26 17.08
CA ASN A 119 4.94 -9.45 16.47
C ASN A 119 4.31 -8.46 15.47
N ILE A 120 3.94 -7.30 15.99
CA ILE A 120 3.35 -6.20 15.23
C ILE A 120 4.32 -5.69 14.16
N GLY A 121 5.64 -5.81 14.38
CA GLY A 121 6.66 -5.42 13.41
C GLY A 121 6.57 -6.22 12.12
N ALA A 122 6.52 -7.54 12.23
CA ALA A 122 6.36 -8.43 11.06
C ALA A 122 5.06 -8.15 10.32
N LYS A 123 3.96 -7.96 11.06
CA LYS A 123 2.65 -7.65 10.47
C LYS A 123 2.67 -6.33 9.70
N LEU A 124 3.21 -5.26 10.30
CA LEU A 124 3.33 -3.97 9.63
C LEU A 124 4.25 -4.01 8.41
N GLN A 125 5.30 -4.82 8.42
CA GLN A 125 6.15 -5.02 7.25
C GLN A 125 5.38 -5.71 6.11
N ILE A 126 4.56 -6.70 6.43
CA ILE A 126 3.67 -7.36 5.46
C ILE A 126 2.66 -6.36 4.90
N ASP A 127 1.97 -5.61 5.78
CA ASP A 127 0.96 -4.63 5.39
C ASP A 127 1.57 -3.54 4.49
N GLN A 128 2.78 -3.07 4.81
CA GLN A 128 3.52 -2.10 4.01
C GLN A 128 3.88 -2.68 2.64
N ALA A 129 4.39 -3.92 2.59
CA ALA A 129 4.72 -4.59 1.33
C ALA A 129 3.48 -4.83 0.46
N GLU A 130 2.34 -5.14 1.06
CA GLU A 130 1.07 -5.30 0.34
C GLU A 130 0.59 -3.96 -0.24
N ALA A 131 0.67 -2.88 0.53
CA ALA A 131 0.36 -1.54 0.04
C ALA A 131 1.27 -1.13 -1.13
N ASP A 132 2.58 -1.37 -1.00
CA ASP A 132 3.55 -1.08 -2.07
C ASP A 132 3.25 -1.90 -3.34
N LEU A 133 2.88 -3.17 -3.19
CA LEU A 133 2.47 -4.05 -4.28
C LEU A 133 1.19 -3.55 -4.97
N GLN A 134 0.20 -3.07 -4.20
CA GLN A 134 -1.02 -2.48 -4.78
C GLN A 134 -0.71 -1.22 -5.59
N VAL A 135 0.13 -0.33 -5.06
CA VAL A 135 0.57 0.89 -5.78
C VAL A 135 1.32 0.51 -7.07
N ALA A 136 2.20 -0.48 -7.01
CA ALA A 136 2.94 -0.96 -8.18
C ALA A 136 2.01 -1.53 -9.25
N ARG A 137 1.00 -2.33 -8.85
CA ARG A 137 -0.02 -2.87 -9.78
C ARG A 137 -0.83 -1.76 -10.42
N ALA A 138 -1.31 -0.78 -9.65
CA ALA A 138 -2.06 0.36 -10.16
C ALA A 138 -1.26 1.15 -11.21
N LYS A 139 0.02 1.45 -10.94
CA LYS A 139 0.91 2.12 -11.90
C LYS A 139 1.17 1.29 -13.17
N ALA A 140 1.27 -0.03 -13.04
CA ALA A 140 1.45 -0.91 -14.20
C ALA A 140 0.19 -0.93 -15.08
N GLU A 141 -1.00 -0.89 -14.48
CA GLU A 141 -2.27 -0.80 -15.19
C GLU A 141 -2.44 0.57 -15.87
N GLU A 142 -2.13 1.66 -15.17
CA GLU A 142 -2.14 3.03 -15.73
C GLU A 142 -1.26 3.12 -16.98
N ARG A 143 -0.03 2.57 -16.92
CA ARG A 143 0.88 2.52 -18.09
C ARG A 143 0.31 1.71 -19.25
N ARG A 144 -0.37 0.59 -18.98
CA ARG A 144 -0.99 -0.22 -20.03
C ARG A 144 -2.14 0.54 -20.69
N ALA A 145 -2.98 1.20 -19.91
CA ALA A 145 -4.07 2.01 -20.42
C ALA A 145 -3.55 3.18 -21.29
N MET A 146 -2.50 3.87 -20.84
CA MET A 146 -1.85 4.93 -21.61
C MET A 146 -1.24 4.41 -22.92
N ALA A 147 -0.56 3.26 -22.88
CA ALA A 147 0.00 2.65 -24.09
C ALA A 147 -1.11 2.29 -25.09
N GLN A 148 -2.20 1.69 -24.63
CA GLN A 148 -3.35 1.37 -25.48
C GLN A 148 -3.99 2.63 -26.08
N ALA A 149 -4.16 3.70 -25.28
CA ALA A 149 -4.68 4.98 -25.78
C ALA A 149 -3.78 5.55 -26.88
N SER A 150 -2.46 5.58 -26.67
CA SER A 150 -1.50 6.04 -27.68
C SER A 150 -1.52 5.20 -28.95
N GLU A 151 -1.72 3.88 -28.83
CA GLU A 151 -1.86 2.99 -29.99
C GLU A 151 -3.13 3.32 -30.80
N GLN A 152 -4.24 3.63 -30.12
CA GLN A 152 -5.48 4.04 -30.79
C GLN A 152 -5.34 5.42 -31.47
N GLU A 153 -4.70 6.38 -30.81
CA GLU A 153 -4.40 7.69 -31.40
C GLU A 153 -3.55 7.55 -32.66
N MET A 154 -2.51 6.71 -32.62
CA MET A 154 -1.66 6.43 -33.79
C MET A 154 -2.42 5.74 -34.91
N LYS A 155 -3.30 4.77 -34.59
CA LYS A 155 -4.18 4.14 -35.60
C LYS A 155 -5.10 5.16 -36.27
N ALA A 156 -5.78 5.98 -35.48
CA ALA A 156 -6.65 7.05 -36.01
C ALA A 156 -5.87 8.04 -36.89
N LEU A 157 -4.64 8.40 -36.50
CA LEU A 157 -3.76 9.26 -37.30
C LEU A 157 -3.37 8.59 -38.63
N THR A 158 -3.02 7.29 -38.61
CA THR A 158 -2.71 6.57 -39.85
C THR A 158 -3.93 6.52 -40.78
N GLU A 159 -5.13 6.28 -40.24
CA GLU A 159 -6.38 6.30 -41.02
C GLU A 159 -6.65 7.68 -41.61
N GLU A 160 -6.52 8.77 -40.84
CA GLU A 160 -6.68 10.14 -41.32
C GLU A 160 -5.71 10.45 -42.47
N MET A 161 -4.43 10.09 -42.31
CA MET A 161 -3.40 10.33 -43.32
C MET A 161 -3.64 9.49 -44.58
N THR A 162 -4.05 8.23 -44.44
CA THR A 162 -4.42 7.40 -45.61
C THR A 162 -5.64 7.95 -46.35
N ALA A 163 -6.63 8.49 -45.64
CA ALA A 163 -7.77 9.15 -46.25
C ALA A 163 -7.35 10.39 -47.06
N ARG A 164 -6.42 11.20 -46.55
CA ARG A 164 -5.86 12.35 -47.27
C ARG A 164 -5.08 11.95 -48.52
N VAL A 165 -4.27 10.89 -48.44
CA VAL A 165 -3.57 10.36 -49.63
C VAL A 165 -4.58 9.92 -50.68
N LYS A 166 -5.64 9.20 -50.27
CA LYS A 166 -6.69 8.74 -51.16
C LYS A 166 -7.50 9.88 -51.79
N GLU A 167 -7.74 10.96 -51.05
CA GLU A 167 -8.37 12.18 -51.57
C GLU A 167 -7.50 12.82 -52.66
N ALA A 168 -6.19 12.96 -52.43
CA ALA A 168 -5.26 13.48 -53.42
C ALA A 168 -5.12 12.56 -54.65
N GLU A 169 -5.15 11.24 -54.48
CA GLU A 169 -5.17 10.28 -55.58
C GLU A 169 -6.45 10.38 -56.41
N ALA A 170 -7.61 10.65 -55.78
CA ALA A 170 -8.89 10.78 -56.47
C ALA A 170 -8.95 12.01 -57.40
N ASP A 171 -8.13 13.03 -57.17
CA ASP A 171 -8.01 14.18 -58.06
C ASP A 171 -7.43 13.82 -59.43
N VAL A 172 -6.57 12.79 -59.53
CA VAL A 172 -5.95 12.39 -60.79
C VAL A 172 -6.97 11.83 -61.79
N PRO A 173 -7.82 10.83 -61.43
CA PRO A 173 -8.93 10.40 -62.30
C PRO A 173 -9.91 11.51 -62.63
N ARG A 174 -10.17 12.43 -61.69
CA ARG A 174 -11.09 13.55 -61.92
C ARG A 174 -10.53 14.52 -62.98
N ALA A 175 -9.25 14.87 -62.87
CA ALA A 175 -8.55 15.68 -63.87
C ALA A 175 -8.48 14.98 -65.23
N ILE A 176 -8.25 13.66 -65.26
CA ILE A 176 -8.29 12.86 -66.49
C ILE A 176 -9.70 12.91 -67.11
N ALA A 177 -10.76 12.71 -66.32
CA ALA A 177 -12.15 12.81 -66.81
C ALA A 177 -12.51 14.20 -67.33
N GLU A 178 -11.94 15.26 -66.75
CA GLU A 178 -12.09 16.63 -67.24
C GLU A 178 -11.30 16.89 -68.53
N SER A 179 -10.09 16.32 -68.67
CA SER A 179 -9.31 16.39 -69.91
C SER A 179 -9.99 15.69 -71.10
N PHE A 180 -10.74 14.60 -70.85
CA PHE A 180 -11.60 13.97 -71.85
C PHE A 180 -12.80 14.84 -72.25
N ARG A 181 -13.46 15.49 -71.28
CA ARG A 181 -14.62 16.36 -71.55
C ARG A 181 -14.24 17.64 -72.29
N SER A 182 -13.07 18.20 -71.98
CA SER A 182 -12.54 19.40 -72.63
C SER A 182 -11.88 19.13 -74.00
N GLY A 183 -11.76 17.86 -74.41
CA GLY A 183 -11.21 17.47 -75.71
C GLY A 183 -9.69 17.52 -75.80
N ASN A 184 -8.99 17.72 -74.68
CA ASN A 184 -7.52 17.81 -74.62
C ASN A 184 -6.83 16.44 -74.62
N LEU A 185 -7.56 15.36 -74.31
CA LEU A 185 -7.05 13.99 -74.30
C LEU A 185 -7.92 13.08 -75.18
N GLY A 186 -7.32 12.40 -76.15
CA GLY A 186 -8.00 11.49 -77.06
C GLY A 186 -8.10 10.05 -76.52
N ILE A 187 -9.06 9.28 -77.06
CA ILE A 187 -9.25 7.85 -76.72
C ILE A 187 -7.98 7.04 -77.02
N MET A 188 -7.31 7.31 -78.14
CA MET A 188 -6.07 6.61 -78.53
C MET A 188 -4.90 6.92 -77.58
N ASP A 189 -4.85 8.11 -76.99
CA ASP A 189 -3.81 8.50 -76.04
C ASP A 189 -4.01 7.81 -74.67
N TYR A 190 -5.26 7.64 -74.24
CA TYR A 190 -5.59 6.88 -73.04
C TYR A 190 -5.25 5.39 -73.16
N TYR A 191 -5.57 4.76 -74.29
CA TYR A 191 -5.17 3.37 -74.54
C TYR A 191 -3.64 3.22 -74.55
N ARG A 192 -2.92 4.21 -75.11
CA ARG A 192 -1.45 4.22 -75.08
C ARG A 192 -0.90 4.35 -73.66
N MET A 193 -1.47 5.25 -72.85
CA MET A 193 -1.11 5.40 -71.43
C MET A 193 -1.34 4.11 -70.63
N ARG A 194 -2.50 3.48 -70.82
CA ARG A 194 -2.86 2.23 -70.14
C ARG A 194 -1.95 1.07 -70.52
N ASN A 195 -1.53 0.99 -71.78
CA ASN A 195 -0.56 0.00 -72.24
C ASN A 195 0.82 0.22 -71.60
N ILE A 196 1.28 1.47 -71.49
CA ILE A 196 2.56 1.78 -70.83
C ILE A 196 2.50 1.47 -69.33
N GLN A 197 1.40 1.78 -68.65
CA GLN A 197 1.20 1.38 -67.24
C GLN A 197 1.24 -0.14 -67.09
N SER A 198 0.51 -0.88 -67.94
CA SER A 198 0.49 -2.34 -67.91
C SER A 198 1.88 -2.94 -68.15
N ASP A 199 2.67 -2.39 -69.07
CA ASP A 199 4.04 -2.83 -69.33
C ASP A 199 4.98 -2.52 -68.14
N THR A 200 4.73 -1.41 -67.45
CA THR A 200 5.47 -1.02 -66.23
C THR A 200 5.13 -1.93 -65.06
N ASP A 201 3.84 -2.25 -64.85
CA ASP A 201 3.38 -3.17 -63.80
C ASP A 201 3.88 -4.61 -64.03
N MET A 202 3.92 -5.05 -65.30
CA MET A 202 4.55 -6.32 -65.65
C MET A 202 6.05 -6.31 -65.36
N ARG A 203 6.76 -5.21 -65.63
CA ARG A 203 8.19 -5.10 -65.32
C ARG A 203 8.48 -5.04 -63.81
N SER A 204 7.67 -4.31 -63.04
CA SER A 204 7.85 -4.22 -61.58
C SER A 204 7.61 -5.57 -60.91
N SER A 205 6.54 -6.28 -61.28
CA SER A 205 6.25 -7.63 -60.77
C SER A 205 7.31 -8.67 -61.15
N ILE A 206 7.89 -8.59 -62.36
CA ILE A 206 9.04 -9.42 -62.77
C ILE A 206 10.27 -9.09 -61.92
N SER A 207 10.52 -7.81 -61.61
CA SER A 207 11.66 -7.40 -60.77
C SER A 207 11.52 -7.81 -59.30
N GLU A 208 10.31 -7.79 -58.74
CA GLU A 208 10.04 -8.30 -57.37
C GLU A 208 10.16 -9.82 -57.31
N SER A 209 9.71 -10.54 -58.34
CA SER A 209 9.79 -12.00 -58.39
C SER A 209 11.23 -12.50 -58.62
N GLY A 210 12.03 -11.78 -59.42
CA GLY A 210 13.42 -12.13 -59.72
C GLY A 210 14.44 -11.74 -58.63
N GLY A 211 14.03 -11.03 -57.58
CA GLY A 211 14.88 -10.62 -56.46
C GLY A 211 14.75 -11.46 -55.19
N SER A 212 14.02 -12.57 -55.23
CA SER A 212 13.62 -13.36 -54.05
C SER A 212 14.35 -14.69 -53.85
N ASP A 213 15.47 -14.92 -54.55
CA ASP A 213 16.19 -16.22 -54.51
C ASP A 213 17.49 -16.24 -53.67
N ASP A 214 17.92 -15.17 -52.99
CA ASP A 214 19.23 -15.17 -52.28
C ASP A 214 19.21 -14.51 -50.88
N ASP A 215 18.33 -14.89 -49.95
CA ASP A 215 18.57 -14.64 -48.50
C ASP A 215 17.69 -15.54 -47.60
N GLU A 216 18.12 -16.78 -47.37
CA GLU A 216 17.72 -17.54 -46.17
C GLU A 216 18.66 -17.18 -45.01
N PRO A 217 18.19 -16.60 -43.89
CA PRO A 217 19.02 -16.44 -42.71
C PRO A 217 19.21 -17.81 -42.04
N ILE A 218 20.46 -18.28 -42.02
CA ILE A 218 20.88 -19.40 -41.17
C ILE A 218 20.57 -19.04 -39.71
N SER A 219 19.67 -19.79 -39.10
CA SER A 219 19.36 -19.68 -37.67
C SER A 219 20.43 -20.40 -36.84
N VAL A 220 20.98 -19.69 -35.83
CA VAL A 220 21.80 -20.23 -34.74
C VAL A 220 21.12 -19.91 -33.42
#